data_AF-A0A8T1H5G1-F1
#
_entry.id   AF-A0A8T1H5G1-F1
#
_cell.length_a   1.000
_cell.length_b   1.000
_cell.length_c   1.000
_cell.angle_alpha   90.00
_cell.angle_beta   90.00
_cell.angle_gamma   90.00
#
_symmetry.space_group_name_H-M   'P 1'
#
loop_
_entity.id
_entity.type
_entity.pdbx_description
1 polymer ?
#
loop_
_entity_poly.entity_id
_entity_poly.type
_entity_poly.pdbx_seq_one_letter_code
_entity_poly.pdbx_strand_id
1 'polypeptide(L)'
;MARWLSFFAEYDFWVEYKPGKLNVVADALSLRLDYAVKTANANRIGVERVSAPSSSLIDDVKTAYVRDADVKLLLSYVSAPSDEARQKLVPHLRTYTHRCRMHKGLLFYSAVDDDVNRIVVPNDYDLRMPIRYEYHDTPTTGHPGREKTYLLLTRDFYWNHQYKWMRKYVRACEVCQRVKPAVFSQAPLQSLPTPSEC
;
A
#
# COMPACT_ATOMS: atom_id res chain seq x y z
N MET A 1 -33.99 -4.23 12.21
CA MET A 1 -33.12 -4.07 13.40
C MET A 1 -33.95 -4.47 14.62
N ALA A 2 -33.68 -5.62 15.27
CA ALA A 2 -34.22 -6.01 16.60
C ALA A 2 -34.09 -7.52 16.93
N ARG A 3 -33.56 -8.39 16.07
CA ARG A 3 -33.59 -9.85 16.33
C ARG A 3 -32.87 -10.28 17.62
N TRP A 4 -31.90 -9.51 18.07
CA TRP A 4 -31.14 -9.77 19.30
C TRP A 4 -31.78 -9.18 20.56
N LEU A 5 -32.58 -8.12 20.43
CA LEU A 5 -33.22 -7.47 21.58
C LEU A 5 -34.25 -8.41 22.24
N SER A 6 -35.04 -9.13 21.44
CA SER A 6 -36.00 -10.10 21.95
C SER A 6 -35.33 -11.28 22.65
N PHE A 7 -34.17 -11.73 22.17
CA PHE A 7 -33.41 -12.83 22.77
C PHE A 7 -32.80 -12.43 24.12
N PHE A 8 -32.24 -11.21 24.23
CA PHE A 8 -31.68 -10.74 25.50
C PHE A 8 -32.74 -10.34 26.53
N ALA A 9 -33.96 -9.99 26.09
CA ALA A 9 -35.06 -9.69 26.99
C ALA A 9 -35.55 -10.90 27.82
N GLU A 10 -35.16 -12.13 27.46
CA GLU A 10 -35.46 -13.35 28.21
C GLU A 10 -34.52 -13.56 29.41
N TYR A 11 -33.47 -12.75 29.56
CA TYR A 11 -32.47 -12.89 30.61
C TYR A 11 -32.38 -11.63 31.48
N ASP A 12 -32.29 -11.82 32.79
CA ASP A 12 -31.92 -10.75 33.72
C ASP A 12 -30.40 -10.62 33.77
N PHE A 13 -29.87 -9.55 33.16
CA PHE A 13 -28.44 -9.24 33.20
C PHE A 13 -28.19 -7.77 33.48
N TRP A 14 -27.01 -7.48 34.02
CA TRP A 14 -26.51 -6.12 34.22
C TRP A 14 -25.22 -5.93 33.41
N VAL A 15 -25.10 -4.77 32.76
CA VAL A 15 -23.94 -4.46 31.92
C VAL A 15 -22.91 -3.71 32.76
N GLU A 16 -21.77 -4.35 33.02
CA GLU A 16 -20.64 -3.71 33.70
C GLU A 16 -19.52 -3.37 32.72
N TYR A 17 -19.02 -2.14 32.80
CA TYR A 17 -17.82 -1.75 32.06
C TYR A 17 -16.57 -2.40 32.67
N LYS A 18 -15.82 -3.13 31.84
CA LYS A 18 -14.49 -3.66 32.20
C LYS A 18 -13.42 -3.01 31.31
N PRO A 19 -12.41 -2.34 31.89
CA PRO A 19 -11.28 -1.81 31.14
C PRO A 19 -10.59 -2.91 30.33
N GLY A 20 -10.23 -2.62 29.07
CA GLY A 20 -9.69 -3.62 28.12
C GLY A 20 -8.47 -4.39 28.64
N LYS A 21 -7.60 -3.74 29.43
CA LYS A 21 -6.43 -4.38 30.06
C LYS A 21 -6.79 -5.52 31.01
N LEU A 22 -7.99 -5.48 31.61
CA LEU A 22 -8.52 -6.50 32.51
C LEU A 22 -9.50 -7.46 31.81
N ASN A 23 -9.90 -7.15 30.57
CA ASN A 23 -10.84 -7.93 29.79
C ASN A 23 -10.13 -8.89 28.82
N VAL A 24 -9.08 -9.55 29.31
CA VAL A 24 -8.19 -10.42 28.52
C VAL A 24 -8.95 -11.60 27.87
N VAL A 25 -10.05 -12.04 28.49
CA VAL A 25 -10.89 -13.13 27.97
C VAL A 25 -11.64 -12.70 26.70
N ALA A 26 -12.14 -11.47 26.63
CA ALA A 26 -12.79 -10.97 25.42
C ALA A 26 -11.80 -10.79 24.26
N ASP A 27 -10.57 -10.36 24.57
CA ASP A 27 -9.47 -10.26 23.59
C ASP A 27 -9.08 -11.66 23.07
N ALA A 28 -8.99 -12.66 23.97
CA ALA A 28 -8.74 -14.05 23.61
C ALA A 28 -9.83 -14.68 22.72
N LEU A 29 -11.11 -14.30 22.90
CA LEU A 29 -12.21 -14.75 22.03
C LEU A 29 -12.19 -14.07 20.64
N SER A 30 -11.59 -12.89 20.55
CA SER A 30 -11.37 -12.18 19.27
C SER A 30 -10.16 -12.74 18.52
N LEU A 31 -9.21 -13.34 19.24
CA LEU A 31 -8.04 -14.02 18.71
C LEU A 31 -8.40 -15.43 18.22
N ARG A 32 -8.92 -15.50 16.99
CA ARG A 32 -9.04 -16.77 16.25
C ARG A 32 -7.65 -17.34 15.92
N LEU A 33 -7.09 -18.16 16.83
CA LEU A 33 -5.79 -18.82 16.66
C LEU A 33 -5.75 -19.76 15.43
N ASP A 34 -6.90 -20.26 14.98
CA ASP A 34 -7.08 -21.00 13.74
C ASP A 34 -6.82 -20.15 12.48
N TYR A 35 -6.93 -18.82 12.59
CA TYR A 35 -6.51 -17.85 11.58
C TYR A 35 -5.08 -17.33 11.77
N ALA A 36 -4.35 -17.78 12.80
CA ALA A 36 -2.95 -17.41 12.97
C ALA A 36 -2.14 -18.03 11.82
N VAL A 37 -1.62 -17.17 10.95
CA VAL A 37 -0.83 -17.56 9.78
C VAL A 37 0.44 -18.29 10.26
N LYS A 38 0.47 -19.62 10.13
CA LYS A 38 1.56 -20.49 10.61
C LYS A 38 2.91 -20.26 9.91
N THR A 39 2.90 -19.57 8.77
CA THR A 39 4.11 -19.14 8.05
C THR A 39 3.95 -17.69 7.60
N ALA A 40 3.85 -16.77 8.55
CA ALA A 40 4.07 -15.37 8.25
C ALA A 40 5.58 -15.13 8.17
N ASN A 41 6.14 -15.13 6.96
CA ASN A 41 7.31 -14.29 6.76
C ASN A 41 6.83 -12.87 7.09
N ALA A 42 7.34 -12.24 8.14
CA ALA A 42 6.90 -10.92 8.57
C ALA A 42 7.06 -9.85 7.46
N ASN A 43 7.90 -10.14 6.45
CA ASN A 43 8.06 -9.32 5.24
C ASN A 43 7.08 -9.67 4.10
N ARG A 44 6.30 -10.73 4.26
CA ARG A 44 5.28 -11.20 3.31
C ARG A 44 3.90 -11.13 3.98
N ILE A 45 3.53 -9.96 4.50
CA ILE A 45 2.11 -9.61 4.54
C ILE A 45 1.68 -9.61 3.08
N GLY A 46 1.08 -10.73 2.66
CA GLY A 46 0.60 -10.92 1.30
C GLY A 46 -0.54 -9.94 1.06
N VAL A 47 -0.20 -8.70 0.72
CA VAL A 47 -1.17 -7.80 0.13
C VAL A 47 -1.37 -8.31 -1.29
N GLU A 48 -2.29 -9.26 -1.41
CA GLU A 48 -2.63 -9.90 -2.67
C GLU A 48 -3.52 -8.94 -3.46
N ARG A 49 -3.12 -8.63 -4.69
CA ARG A 49 -3.95 -7.89 -5.62
C ARG A 49 -4.76 -8.90 -6.41
N VAL A 50 -6.06 -8.65 -6.53
CA VAL A 50 -6.98 -9.54 -7.23
C VAL A 50 -6.91 -9.35 -8.76
N SER A 51 -6.30 -8.26 -9.23
CA SER A 51 -6.18 -7.91 -10.64
C SER A 51 -4.74 -7.57 -11.03
N ALA A 52 -4.40 -7.78 -12.30
CA ALA A 52 -3.17 -7.29 -12.93
C ALA A 52 -3.36 -5.83 -13.39
N PRO A 53 -2.28 -5.09 -13.75
CA PRO A 53 -2.42 -3.71 -14.18
C PRO A 53 -3.25 -3.68 -15.46
N SER A 54 -4.09 -2.66 -15.61
CA SER A 54 -4.85 -2.51 -16.85
C SER A 54 -3.92 -2.49 -18.07
N SER A 55 -4.32 -3.16 -19.16
CA SER A 55 -3.52 -3.22 -20.38
C SER A 55 -3.25 -1.83 -20.96
N SER A 56 -4.22 -0.92 -20.84
CA SER A 56 -4.09 0.49 -21.23
C SER A 56 -2.94 1.19 -20.52
N LEU A 57 -2.79 0.99 -19.19
CA LEU A 57 -1.65 1.57 -18.45
C LEU A 57 -0.31 1.04 -18.95
N ILE A 58 -0.23 -0.25 -19.27
CA ILE A 58 1.01 -0.86 -19.79
C ILE A 58 1.36 -0.27 -21.16
N ASP A 59 0.36 -0.04 -22.01
CA ASP A 59 0.56 0.56 -23.32
C ASP A 59 0.91 2.06 -23.23
N ASP A 60 0.35 2.79 -22.26
CA ASP A 60 0.73 4.17 -21.94
C ASP A 60 2.20 4.24 -21.47
N VAL A 61 2.64 3.29 -20.64
CA VAL A 61 4.06 3.18 -20.22
C VAL A 61 4.97 3.00 -21.43
N LYS A 62 4.65 2.07 -22.33
CA LYS A 62 5.45 1.86 -23.56
C LYS A 62 5.52 3.11 -24.43
N THR A 63 4.39 3.80 -24.58
CA THR A 63 4.31 5.02 -25.37
C THR A 63 5.16 6.14 -24.76
N ALA A 64 5.17 6.26 -23.43
CA ALA A 64 5.96 7.25 -22.71
C ALA A 64 7.48 7.03 -22.82
N TYR A 65 7.96 5.80 -23.08
CA TYR A 65 9.39 5.52 -23.31
C TYR A 65 9.96 6.32 -24.48
N VAL A 66 9.13 6.67 -25.48
CA VAL A 66 9.56 7.47 -26.64
C VAL A 66 9.93 8.90 -26.26
N ARG A 67 9.40 9.42 -25.14
CA ARG A 67 9.60 10.81 -24.73
C ARG A 67 10.66 10.97 -23.63
N ASP A 68 10.85 9.93 -22.81
CA ASP A 68 11.74 10.00 -21.64
C ASP A 68 13.22 9.74 -22.00
N ALA A 69 14.08 10.71 -21.69
CA ALA A 69 15.51 10.64 -21.99
C ALA A 69 16.26 9.59 -21.13
N ASP A 70 15.88 9.44 -19.87
CA ASP A 70 16.50 8.48 -18.95
C ASP A 70 16.21 7.05 -19.38
N VAL A 71 14.96 6.78 -19.77
CA VAL A 71 14.57 5.45 -20.26
C VAL A 71 15.25 5.13 -21.57
N LYS A 72 15.42 6.10 -22.49
CA LYS A 72 16.23 5.89 -23.71
C LYS A 72 17.67 5.50 -23.39
N LEU A 73 18.29 6.14 -22.40
CA LEU A 73 19.64 5.80 -21.95
C LEU A 73 19.67 4.37 -21.39
N LEU A 74 18.71 3.99 -20.54
CA LEU A 74 18.60 2.63 -20.03
C LEU A 74 18.39 1.60 -21.14
N LEU A 75 17.52 1.88 -22.11
CA LEU A 75 17.24 0.99 -23.24
C LEU A 75 18.50 0.78 -24.09
N SER A 76 19.28 1.84 -24.33
CA SER A 76 20.55 1.73 -25.07
C SER A 76 21.56 0.86 -24.32
N TYR A 77 21.68 1.04 -23.00
CA TYR A 77 22.56 0.23 -22.16
C TYR A 77 22.11 -1.24 -22.09
N VAL A 78 20.83 -1.51 -21.87
CA VAL A 78 20.30 -2.87 -21.72
C VAL A 78 20.41 -3.66 -23.04
N SER A 79 20.37 -2.97 -24.19
CA SER A 79 20.55 -3.60 -25.50
C SER A 79 22.00 -4.00 -25.78
N ALA A 80 22.98 -3.25 -25.25
CA ALA A 80 24.41 -3.50 -25.42
C ALA A 80 25.19 -3.11 -24.14
N PRO A 81 25.17 -3.96 -23.10
CA PRO A 81 25.78 -3.62 -21.82
C PRO A 81 27.31 -3.63 -21.93
N SER A 82 27.93 -2.48 -21.67
CA SER A 82 29.39 -2.32 -21.55
C SER A 82 29.74 -1.34 -20.43
N ASP A 83 30.99 -1.33 -19.99
CA ASP A 83 31.45 -0.39 -18.97
C ASP A 83 31.47 1.05 -19.48
N GLU A 84 31.79 1.27 -20.75
CA GLU A 84 31.72 2.58 -21.41
C GLU A 84 30.26 3.06 -21.49
N ALA A 85 29.33 2.17 -21.84
CA ALA A 85 27.91 2.49 -21.86
C ALA A 85 27.41 2.83 -20.45
N ARG A 86 27.85 2.09 -19.42
CA ARG A 86 27.54 2.36 -18.02
C ARG A 86 28.07 3.72 -17.55
N GLN A 87 29.26 4.11 -18.01
CA GLN A 87 29.84 5.43 -17.72
C GLN A 87 29.11 6.59 -18.39
N LYS A 88 28.33 6.35 -19.45
CA LYS A 88 27.48 7.38 -20.07
C LYS A 88 26.16 7.60 -19.33
N LEU A 89 25.75 6.65 -18.49
CA LEU A 89 24.52 6.79 -17.70
C LEU A 89 24.68 7.88 -16.63
N VAL A 90 23.60 8.59 -16.33
CA VAL A 90 23.53 9.52 -15.20
C VAL A 90 23.58 8.76 -13.86
N PRO A 91 24.07 9.37 -12.76
CA PRO A 91 24.37 8.66 -11.51
C PRO A 91 23.21 7.85 -10.94
N HIS A 92 21.98 8.38 -10.96
CA HIS A 92 20.83 7.67 -10.40
C HIS A 92 20.49 6.40 -11.20
N LEU A 93 20.70 6.39 -12.52
CA LEU A 93 20.46 5.22 -13.37
C LEU A 93 21.50 4.12 -13.13
N ARG A 94 22.77 4.47 -12.92
CA ARG A 94 23.86 3.50 -12.66
C ARG A 94 23.58 2.61 -11.46
N THR A 95 22.85 3.12 -10.46
CA THR A 95 22.57 2.40 -9.21
C THR A 95 21.68 1.18 -9.41
N TYR A 96 20.85 1.16 -10.45
CA TYR A 96 19.87 0.10 -10.66
C TYR A 96 19.88 -0.50 -12.07
N THR A 97 20.65 0.05 -13.01
CA THR A 97 20.73 -0.42 -14.40
C THR A 97 21.13 -1.90 -14.54
N HIS A 98 21.98 -2.40 -13.64
CA HIS A 98 22.41 -3.81 -13.62
C HIS A 98 21.28 -4.79 -13.27
N ARG A 99 20.17 -4.27 -12.74
CA ARG A 99 18.96 -5.03 -12.41
C ARG A 99 17.85 -4.86 -13.43
N CYS A 100 18.12 -4.09 -14.50
CA CYS A 100 17.17 -3.86 -15.56
C CYS A 100 17.34 -4.88 -16.67
N ARG A 101 16.21 -5.38 -17.20
CA ARG A 101 16.18 -6.26 -18.37
C ARG A 101 15.06 -5.81 -19.30
N MET A 102 15.26 -5.95 -20.60
CA MET A 102 14.22 -5.65 -21.59
C MET A 102 13.47 -6.93 -21.95
N HIS A 103 12.15 -6.88 -21.95
CA HIS A 103 11.32 -7.97 -22.45
C HIS A 103 10.02 -7.42 -23.06
N LYS A 104 9.68 -7.85 -24.28
CA LYS A 104 8.45 -7.45 -25.00
C LYS A 104 8.22 -5.92 -25.04
N GLY A 105 9.29 -5.16 -25.25
CA GLY A 105 9.23 -3.68 -25.33
C GLY A 105 9.03 -2.98 -23.99
N LEU A 106 9.08 -3.71 -22.87
CA LEU A 106 9.03 -3.16 -21.52
C LEU A 106 10.38 -3.32 -20.83
N LEU A 107 10.73 -2.33 -20.02
CA LEU A 107 11.89 -2.40 -19.15
C LEU A 107 11.43 -2.94 -17.79
N PHE A 108 12.03 -4.04 -17.36
CA PHE A 108 11.75 -4.67 -16.07
C PHE A 108 12.91 -4.44 -15.12
N TYR A 109 12.59 -4.16 -13.85
CA TYR A 109 13.50 -4.07 -12.73
C TYR A 109 13.28 -5.27 -11.80
N SER A 110 14.37 -5.96 -11.45
CA SER A 110 14.38 -7.07 -10.48
C SER A 110 14.95 -6.61 -9.15
N ALA A 111 14.20 -6.78 -8.05
CA ALA A 111 14.78 -6.63 -6.71
C ALA A 111 15.69 -7.84 -6.41
N VAL A 112 16.66 -7.66 -5.50
CA VAL A 112 17.65 -8.72 -5.14
C VAL A 112 16.99 -9.87 -4.38
N ASP A 113 15.91 -9.58 -3.65
CA ASP A 113 15.33 -10.47 -2.64
C ASP A 113 13.99 -11.09 -3.05
N ASP A 114 13.55 -10.83 -4.28
CA ASP A 114 12.22 -11.19 -4.77
C ASP A 114 12.30 -11.32 -6.29
N ASP A 115 12.11 -12.53 -6.84
CA ASP A 115 12.07 -12.84 -8.28
C ASP A 115 10.94 -12.10 -9.05
N VAL A 116 10.35 -11.07 -8.46
CA VAL A 116 9.31 -10.22 -9.03
C VAL A 116 9.94 -9.16 -9.94
N ASN A 117 9.59 -9.27 -11.22
CA ASN A 117 9.87 -8.28 -12.25
C ASN A 117 8.87 -7.13 -12.18
N ARG A 118 9.37 -5.90 -12.06
CA ARG A 118 8.57 -4.68 -11.93
C ARG A 118 8.77 -3.80 -13.16
N ILE A 119 7.71 -3.31 -13.77
CA ILE A 119 7.78 -2.45 -14.95
C ILE A 119 8.36 -1.10 -14.56
N VAL A 120 9.43 -0.67 -15.24
CA VAL A 120 10.03 0.64 -15.00
C VAL A 120 9.13 1.71 -15.61
N VAL A 121 8.71 2.67 -14.79
CA VAL A 121 7.84 3.78 -15.18
C VAL A 121 8.66 5.07 -15.38
N PRO A 122 8.55 5.73 -16.53
CA PRO A 122 9.20 7.01 -16.83
C PRO A 122 8.90 8.11 -15.80
N ASN A 123 9.67 9.19 -15.82
CA ASN A 123 9.39 10.36 -15.00
C ASN A 123 8.34 11.28 -15.63
N ASP A 124 7.16 10.72 -15.88
CA ASP A 124 6.01 11.39 -16.45
C ASP A 124 4.89 11.49 -15.41
N TYR A 125 4.45 12.72 -15.13
CA TYR A 125 3.40 12.98 -14.14
C TYR A 125 2.04 12.45 -14.61
N ASP A 126 1.72 12.64 -15.90
CA ASP A 126 0.44 12.30 -16.49
C ASP A 126 0.26 10.78 -16.59
N LEU A 127 1.37 10.04 -16.71
CA LEU A 127 1.37 8.58 -16.64
C LEU A 127 1.30 8.04 -15.20
N ARG A 128 1.99 8.68 -14.26
CA ARG A 128 2.03 8.20 -12.87
C ARG A 128 0.76 8.56 -12.08
N MET A 129 -0.03 9.54 -12.53
CA MET A 129 -1.36 9.85 -11.99
C MET A 129 -2.34 8.66 -12.08
N PRO A 130 -2.65 8.10 -13.26
CA PRO A 130 -3.60 7.01 -13.40
C PRO A 130 -3.10 5.72 -12.73
N ILE A 131 -1.79 5.48 -12.66
CA ILE A 131 -1.21 4.40 -11.84
C ILE A 131 -1.57 4.60 -10.37
N ARG A 132 -1.43 5.80 -9.81
CA ARG A 132 -1.83 6.03 -8.40
C ARG A 132 -3.31 5.80 -8.18
N TYR A 133 -4.13 6.32 -9.10
CA TYR A 133 -5.57 6.17 -9.05
C TYR A 133 -5.99 4.70 -9.01
N GLU A 134 -5.43 3.87 -9.91
CA GLU A 134 -5.75 2.44 -9.97
C GLU A 134 -5.46 1.73 -8.64
N TYR A 135 -4.36 2.10 -7.96
CA TYR A 135 -3.88 1.44 -6.75
C TYR A 135 -4.40 2.03 -5.44
N HIS A 136 -5.06 3.19 -5.47
CA HIS A 136 -5.55 3.85 -4.26
C HIS A 136 -7.03 4.19 -4.32
N ASP A 137 -7.48 4.83 -5.39
CA ASP A 137 -8.77 5.50 -5.46
C ASP A 137 -9.87 4.65 -6.09
N THR A 138 -9.51 3.56 -6.76
CA THR A 138 -10.52 2.64 -7.30
C THR A 138 -11.38 2.09 -6.17
N PRO A 139 -12.73 2.08 -6.33
CA PRO A 139 -13.64 1.59 -5.29
C PRO A 139 -13.30 0.16 -4.82
N THR A 140 -12.81 -0.68 -5.73
CA THR A 140 -12.38 -2.04 -5.46
C THR A 140 -11.14 -2.14 -4.58
N THR A 141 -10.28 -1.13 -4.59
CA THR A 141 -9.02 -1.12 -3.81
C THR A 141 -9.22 -0.55 -2.40
N GLY A 142 -10.25 0.29 -2.23
CA GLY A 142 -10.74 0.70 -0.91
C GLY A 142 -9.81 1.65 -0.16
N HIS A 143 -9.15 2.58 -0.84
CA HIS A 143 -8.30 3.62 -0.23
C HIS A 143 -7.32 3.09 0.82
N PRO A 144 -6.44 2.13 0.46
CA PRO A 144 -5.53 1.52 1.40
C PRO A 144 -4.59 2.55 2.01
N GLY A 145 -4.15 2.28 3.25
CA GLY A 145 -3.14 3.11 3.91
C GLY A 145 -1.83 3.18 3.12
N ARG A 146 -0.97 4.13 3.50
CA ARG A 146 0.31 4.42 2.82
C ARG A 146 1.14 3.17 2.52
N GLU A 147 1.41 2.35 3.53
CA GLU A 147 2.27 1.17 3.38
C GLU A 147 1.64 0.13 2.47
N LYS A 148 0.36 -0.16 2.67
CA LYS A 148 -0.38 -1.14 1.84
C LYS A 148 -0.43 -0.70 0.37
N THR A 149 -0.66 0.59 0.11
CA THR A 149 -0.67 1.12 -1.26
C THR A 149 0.70 1.01 -1.92
N TYR A 150 1.76 1.36 -1.19
CA TYR A 150 3.14 1.21 -1.67
C TYR A 150 3.46 -0.25 -1.98
N LEU A 151 3.13 -1.19 -1.09
CA LEU A 151 3.38 -2.61 -1.32
C LEU A 151 2.63 -3.13 -2.55
N LEU A 152 1.37 -2.73 -2.76
CA LEU A 152 0.62 -3.10 -3.97
C LEU A 152 1.29 -2.57 -5.24
N LEU A 153 1.58 -1.27 -5.27
CA LEU A 153 2.15 -0.59 -6.44
C LEU A 153 3.50 -1.16 -6.83
N THR A 154 4.35 -1.42 -5.84
CA THR A 154 5.72 -1.87 -6.08
C THR A 154 5.82 -3.32 -6.54
N ARG A 155 4.73 -4.09 -6.54
CA ARG A 155 4.70 -5.43 -7.17
C ARG A 155 4.76 -5.34 -8.69
N ASP A 156 4.11 -4.33 -9.26
CA ASP A 156 3.93 -4.22 -10.70
C ASP A 156 4.84 -3.15 -11.31
N PHE A 157 5.11 -2.07 -10.58
CA PHE A 157 5.82 -0.90 -11.09
C PHE A 157 7.05 -0.52 -10.27
N TYR A 158 8.02 0.10 -10.93
CA TYR A 158 9.23 0.64 -10.33
C TYR A 158 9.57 2.02 -10.88
N TRP A 159 9.87 2.96 -10.00
CA TRP A 159 10.64 4.17 -10.34
C TRP A 159 11.36 4.71 -9.10
N ASN A 160 12.34 5.59 -9.33
CA ASN A 160 13.12 6.17 -8.24
C ASN A 160 12.23 7.02 -7.30
N HIS A 161 12.46 6.90 -6.00
CA HIS A 161 11.72 7.62 -4.94
C HIS A 161 10.20 7.39 -4.92
N GLN A 162 9.69 6.29 -5.47
CA GLN A 162 8.25 5.97 -5.50
C GLN A 162 7.57 6.03 -4.12
N TYR A 163 8.26 5.64 -3.04
CA TYR A 163 7.73 5.72 -1.68
C TYR A 163 7.38 7.15 -1.25
N LYS A 164 8.30 8.11 -1.47
CA LYS A 164 8.10 9.53 -1.13
C LYS A 164 6.86 10.08 -1.83
N TRP A 165 6.67 9.66 -3.06
CA TRP A 165 5.59 10.11 -3.92
C TRP A 165 4.24 9.52 -3.50
N MET A 166 4.19 8.19 -3.27
CA MET A 166 3.01 7.50 -2.76
C MET A 166 2.60 8.04 -1.38
N ARG A 167 3.56 8.29 -0.49
CA ARG A 167 3.33 8.90 0.82
C ARG A 167 2.63 10.26 0.72
N LYS A 168 3.08 11.12 -0.20
CA LYS A 168 2.48 12.45 -0.40
C LYS A 168 1.05 12.32 -0.91
N TYR A 169 0.82 11.40 -1.85
CA TYR A 169 -0.49 11.17 -2.44
C TYR A 169 -1.54 10.68 -1.43
N VAL A 170 -1.27 9.58 -0.71
CA VAL A 170 -2.21 9.06 0.30
C VAL A 170 -2.44 10.09 1.41
N ARG A 171 -1.41 10.85 1.79
CA ARG A 171 -1.55 11.92 2.79
C ARG A 171 -2.52 13.01 2.33
N ALA A 172 -2.60 13.30 1.03
CA ALA A 172 -3.47 14.32 0.46
C ALA A 172 -4.87 13.80 0.09
N CYS A 173 -5.13 12.49 0.21
CA CYS A 173 -6.43 11.90 -0.12
C CYS A 173 -7.51 12.37 0.87
N GLU A 174 -8.51 13.10 0.36
CA GLU A 174 -9.61 13.62 1.17
C GLU A 174 -10.45 12.50 1.80
N VAL A 175 -10.72 11.43 1.06
CA VAL A 175 -11.49 10.29 1.56
C VAL A 175 -10.80 9.67 2.77
N CYS A 176 -9.49 9.41 2.66
CA CYS A 176 -8.70 8.92 3.78
C CYS A 176 -8.67 9.91 4.95
N GLN A 177 -8.53 11.21 4.68
CA GLN A 177 -8.47 12.24 5.73
C GLN A 177 -9.78 12.35 6.51
N ARG A 178 -10.93 12.22 5.84
CA ARG A 178 -12.26 12.28 6.49
C ARG A 178 -12.54 11.05 7.37
N VAL A 179 -12.08 9.88 6.93
CA VAL A 179 -12.33 8.62 7.65
C VAL A 179 -11.31 8.37 8.77
N LYS A 180 -10.09 8.91 8.63
CA LYS A 180 -9.03 8.66 9.61
C LYS A 180 -9.35 9.41 10.91
N PRO A 181 -9.45 8.71 12.06
CA PRO A 181 -9.65 9.36 13.34
C PRO A 181 -8.54 10.38 13.58
N ALA A 182 -8.92 11.59 13.99
CA ALA A 182 -7.94 12.56 14.44
C ALA A 182 -7.25 12.01 15.68
N VAL A 183 -5.92 12.14 15.71
CA VAL A 183 -5.07 11.75 16.86
C VAL A 183 -5.22 12.84 17.93
N PHE A 184 -6.43 13.18 18.33
CA PHE A 184 -6.61 13.99 19.52
C PHE A 184 -6.41 13.06 20.71
N SER A 185 -5.46 13.42 21.58
CA SER A 185 -5.34 12.89 22.93
C SER A 185 -6.75 12.87 23.52
N GLN A 186 -7.23 11.71 23.93
CA GLN A 186 -8.49 11.65 24.64
C GLN A 186 -8.42 12.64 25.81
N ALA A 187 -9.40 13.53 25.91
CA ALA A 187 -9.52 14.37 27.09
C ALA A 187 -9.49 13.45 28.32
N PRO A 188 -8.74 13.79 29.39
CA PRO A 188 -8.72 12.97 30.59
C PRO A 188 -10.15 12.66 31.01
N LEU A 189 -10.46 11.38 31.22
CA LEU A 189 -11.79 10.96 31.66
C LEU A 189 -12.08 11.66 32.99
N GLN A 190 -13.08 12.55 33.01
CA GLN A 190 -13.59 13.16 34.24
C GLN A 190 -14.74 12.31 34.77
N SER A 191 -14.71 12.00 36.07
CA SER A 191 -15.82 11.35 36.76
C SER A 191 -17.02 12.28 36.82
N LEU A 192 -18.21 11.77 36.53
CA LEU A 192 -19.47 12.50 36.75
C LEU A 192 -19.70 12.69 38.27
N PRO A 193 -20.31 13.80 38.70
CA PRO A 193 -20.63 14.01 40.11
C PRO A 193 -21.62 12.94 40.59
N THR A 194 -21.35 12.36 41.75
CA THR A 194 -22.28 11.45 42.42
C THR A 194 -23.55 12.22 42.82
N PRO A 195 -24.75 11.73 42.46
CA PRO A 195 -26.00 12.33 42.91
C PRO A 195 -26.05 12.35 44.44
N SER A 196 -26.40 13.49 45.03
CA SER A 196 -26.67 13.60 46.46
C SER A 196 -28.02 12.93 46.76
N GLU A 197 -28.05 12.04 47.76
CA GLU A 197 -29.30 11.42 48.22
C GLU A 197 -30.30 12.49 48.69
N CYS A 198 -31.56 12.33 48.28
CA CYS A 198 -32.68 13.17 48.71
C CYS A 198 -33.09 12.87 50.15
#